data_AF-A0A5D2PVH2-F1
#
_entry.id   AF-A0A5D2PVH2-F1
#
_cell.length_a   1.000
_cell.length_b   1.000
_cell.length_c   1.000
_cell.angle_alpha   90.00
_cell.angle_beta   90.00
_cell.angle_gamma   90.00
#
_symmetry.space_group_name_H-M   'P 1'
#
loop_
_entity.id
_entity.type
_entity.pdbx_description
1 polymer ?
#
loop_
_entity_poly.entity_id
_entity_poly.type
_entity_poly.pdbx_seq_one_letter_code
_entity_poly.pdbx_strand_id
1 'polypeptide(L)'
;MSWLKEGDSNTAFFYRAIKFKAKRKTVRNCLIFFRRHFSCPSRKLRMDLELNFKRLRDVDVARLEKPFSIEKIKEAVWSCDAEKAPGPDGFNLCFFRKCWGIYSR
;
A
#
# COMPACT_ATOMS: atom_id res chain seq x y z
N MET A 1 32.81 39.54 5.85
CA MET A 1 31.63 39.62 4.96
C MET A 1 30.48 38.77 5.51
N SER A 2 29.84 39.22 6.60
CA SER A 2 28.71 38.49 7.24
C SER A 2 27.39 38.69 6.47
N TRP A 3 27.19 39.88 5.91
CA TRP A 3 25.95 40.26 5.22
C TRP A 3 25.62 39.40 3.98
N LEU A 4 26.64 38.97 3.23
CA LEU A 4 26.45 38.10 2.06
C LEU A 4 25.95 36.69 2.46
N LYS A 5 26.50 36.13 3.56
CA LYS A 5 26.06 34.82 4.10
C LYS A 5 24.65 34.88 4.68
N GLU A 6 24.30 36.01 5.30
CA GLU A 6 22.94 36.27 5.82
C GLU A 6 21.92 36.37 4.66
N GLY A 7 22.27 37.08 3.58
CA GLY A 7 21.45 37.21 2.38
C GLY A 7 21.21 35.87 1.65
N ASP A 8 22.26 35.05 1.50
CA ASP A 8 22.15 33.70 0.93
C ASP A 8 21.29 32.77 1.81
N SER A 9 21.47 32.85 3.14
CA SER A 9 20.68 32.07 4.10
C SER A 9 19.19 32.44 4.07
N ASN A 10 18.88 33.74 3.93
CA ASN A 10 17.50 34.22 3.75
C ASN A 10 16.90 33.72 2.44
N THR A 11 17.63 33.81 1.33
CA THR A 11 17.15 33.34 0.02
C THR A 11 16.86 31.84 0.04
N ALA A 12 17.73 31.04 0.66
CA ALA A 12 17.51 29.61 0.84
C ALA A 12 16.28 29.31 1.71
N PHE A 13 16.04 30.09 2.77
CA PHE A 13 14.87 29.97 3.62
C PHE A 13 13.56 30.20 2.82
N PHE A 14 13.47 31.30 2.09
CA PHE A 14 12.28 31.63 1.30
C PHE A 14 12.03 30.61 0.19
N TYR A 15 13.10 30.18 -0.50
CA TYR A 15 13.01 29.16 -1.54
C TYR A 15 12.51 27.80 -0.98
N ARG A 16 13.01 27.38 0.19
CA ARG A 16 12.52 26.18 0.89
C ARG A 16 11.06 26.32 1.31
N ALA A 17 10.66 27.49 1.82
CA ALA A 17 9.27 27.76 2.19
C ALA A 17 8.32 27.69 0.99
N ILE A 18 8.73 28.23 -0.18
CA ILE A 18 7.97 28.17 -1.44
C ILE A 18 7.83 26.72 -1.92
N LYS A 19 8.93 25.95 -1.96
CA LYS A 19 8.91 24.52 -2.33
C LYS A 19 7.99 23.71 -1.42
N PHE A 20 8.04 23.98 -0.11
CA PHE A 20 7.21 23.30 0.86
C PHE A 20 5.72 23.66 0.73
N LYS A 21 5.40 24.94 0.48
CA LYS A 21 4.03 25.38 0.15
C LYS A 21 3.52 24.72 -1.13
N ALA A 22 4.34 24.65 -2.17
CA ALA A 22 3.99 23.96 -3.42
C ALA A 22 3.71 22.47 -3.20
N LYS A 23 4.58 21.77 -2.46
CA LYS A 23 4.39 20.35 -2.08
C LYS A 23 3.08 20.12 -1.31
N ARG A 24 2.79 20.98 -0.32
CA ARG A 24 1.52 20.93 0.44
C ARG A 24 0.31 21.18 -0.44
N LYS A 25 0.39 22.12 -1.39
CA LYS A 25 -0.68 22.41 -2.35
C LYS A 25 -0.98 21.20 -3.24
N THR A 26 0.05 20.52 -3.74
CA THR A 26 -0.13 19.28 -4.53
C THR A 26 -0.79 18.17 -3.72
N VAL A 27 -0.32 17.89 -2.50
CA VAL A 27 -0.93 16.87 -1.62
C VAL A 27 -2.38 17.22 -1.30
N ARG A 28 -2.66 18.48 -0.96
CA ARG A 28 -4.03 18.96 -0.69
C ARG A 28 -4.93 18.82 -1.91
N ASN A 29 -4.42 19.13 -3.10
CA ASN A 29 -5.18 18.98 -4.35
C ASN A 29 -5.48 17.51 -4.66
N CYS A 30 -4.52 16.59 -4.47
CA CYS A 30 -4.76 15.15 -4.61
C CYS A 30 -5.82 14.66 -3.62
N LEU A 31 -5.74 15.08 -2.36
CA LEU A 31 -6.73 14.73 -1.34
C LEU A 31 -8.12 15.27 -1.69
N ILE A 32 -8.22 16.50 -2.20
CA ILE A 32 -9.50 17.07 -2.67
C ILE A 32 -10.02 16.32 -3.88
N PHE A 33 -9.16 15.96 -4.84
CA PHE A 33 -9.54 15.19 -6.02
C PHE A 33 -10.11 13.83 -5.62
N PHE A 34 -9.39 13.06 -4.82
CA PHE A 34 -9.85 11.74 -4.38
C PHE A 34 -11.06 11.83 -3.47
N ARG A 35 -11.08 12.80 -2.54
CA ARG A 35 -12.28 13.06 -1.75
C ARG A 35 -13.45 13.32 -2.67
N ARG A 36 -13.37 14.23 -3.65
CA ARG A 36 -14.48 14.51 -4.59
C ARG A 36 -14.86 13.29 -5.43
N HIS A 37 -13.87 12.55 -5.92
CA HIS A 37 -14.08 11.36 -6.74
C HIS A 37 -14.78 10.23 -5.96
N PHE A 38 -14.42 10.07 -4.68
CA PHE A 38 -14.97 9.04 -3.81
C PHE A 38 -16.07 9.54 -2.87
N SER A 39 -16.45 10.84 -2.91
CA SER A 39 -17.52 11.42 -2.06
C SER A 39 -18.92 11.12 -2.59
N CYS A 40 -19.09 10.18 -3.52
CA CYS A 40 -20.42 9.80 -3.97
C CYS A 40 -21.18 9.18 -2.77
N PRO A 41 -22.26 9.81 -2.27
CA PRO A 41 -23.05 9.25 -1.20
C PRO A 41 -23.90 8.14 -1.80
N SER A 42 -23.49 6.90 -1.58
CA SER A 42 -24.18 5.70 -2.07
C SER A 42 -24.35 5.68 -3.59
N ARG A 43 -23.42 5.00 -4.28
CA ARG A 43 -23.85 4.23 -5.44
C ARG A 43 -24.88 3.21 -4.95
N LYS A 44 -26.17 3.58 -4.92
CA LYS A 44 -27.25 2.63 -5.19
C LYS A 44 -27.22 2.26 -6.68
N LEU A 45 -26.03 1.95 -7.19
CA LEU A 45 -25.93 1.07 -8.33
C LEU A 45 -26.20 -0.31 -7.74
N ARG A 46 -27.46 -0.60 -7.40
CA ARG A 46 -27.92 -1.97 -7.59
C ARG A 46 -27.90 -2.12 -9.11
N MET A 47 -26.73 -2.45 -9.66
CA MET A 47 -26.77 -3.28 -10.84
C MET A 47 -27.49 -4.52 -10.32
N ASP A 48 -28.79 -4.60 -10.60
CA ASP A 48 -29.50 -5.85 -10.51
C ASP A 48 -28.96 -6.69 -11.65
N LEU A 49 -27.72 -7.12 -11.44
CA LEU A 49 -27.00 -7.95 -12.35
C LEU A 49 -27.56 -9.31 -11.95
N GLU A 50 -28.57 -9.76 -12.71
CA GLU A 50 -29.06 -11.14 -12.71
C GLU A 50 -27.89 -12.04 -13.14
N LEU A 51 -26.90 -12.13 -12.27
CA LEU A 51 -25.71 -12.90 -12.46
C LEU A 51 -26.06 -14.29 -11.98
N ASN A 52 -26.35 -15.14 -12.96
CA ASN A 52 -26.18 -16.57 -12.81
C ASN A 52 -24.69 -16.88 -12.65
N PHE A 53 -24.12 -16.50 -11.52
CA PHE A 53 -22.76 -16.87 -11.16
C PHE A 53 -22.70 -18.39 -11.10
N LYS A 54 -21.72 -18.95 -11.83
CA LYS A 54 -21.39 -20.36 -11.67
C LYS A 54 -21.02 -20.59 -10.21
N ARG A 55 -21.85 -21.35 -9.51
CA ARG A 55 -21.57 -21.76 -8.13
C ARG A 55 -20.53 -22.87 -8.16
N LEU A 56 -19.58 -22.78 -7.24
CA LEU A 56 -18.65 -23.87 -6.99
C LEU A 56 -19.43 -25.06 -6.44
N ARG A 57 -18.96 -26.26 -6.76
CA ARG A 57 -19.46 -27.48 -6.12
C ARG A 57 -18.99 -27.52 -4.67
N ASP A 58 -19.73 -28.19 -3.80
CA ASP A 58 -19.40 -28.25 -2.36
C ASP A 58 -17.99 -28.79 -2.11
N VAL A 59 -17.52 -29.73 -2.94
CA VAL A 59 -16.15 -30.26 -2.88
C VAL A 59 -15.10 -29.19 -3.17
N ASP A 60 -15.36 -28.29 -4.11
CA ASP A 60 -14.45 -27.20 -4.45
C ASP A 60 -14.46 -26.12 -3.37
N VAL A 61 -15.62 -25.84 -2.76
CA VAL A 61 -15.74 -24.94 -1.60
C VAL A 61 -14.91 -25.48 -0.43
N ALA A 62 -15.14 -26.74 -0.04
CA ALA A 62 -14.40 -27.38 1.05
C ALA A 62 -12.88 -27.40 0.80
N ARG A 63 -12.45 -27.55 -0.45
CA ARG A 63 -11.03 -27.50 -0.83
C ARG A 63 -10.42 -26.11 -0.67
N LEU A 64 -11.17 -25.04 -0.95
CA LEU A 64 -10.71 -23.65 -0.82
C LEU A 64 -10.65 -23.20 0.64
N GLU A 65 -11.51 -23.76 1.49
CA GLU A 65 -11.54 -23.47 2.93
C GLU A 65 -10.50 -24.26 3.73
N LYS A 66 -9.81 -25.22 3.09
CA LYS A 66 -8.78 -26.02 3.75
C LYS A 66 -7.61 -25.13 4.21
N PRO A 67 -7.13 -25.27 5.45
CA PRO A 67 -5.96 -24.55 5.91
C PRO A 67 -4.73 -24.85 5.05
N PHE A 68 -3.89 -23.84 4.84
CA PHE A 68 -2.61 -24.00 4.15
C PHE A 68 -1.64 -24.80 5.02
N SER A 69 -0.88 -25.70 4.39
CA SER A 69 0.21 -26.40 5.07
C SER A 69 1.43 -25.50 5.19
N ILE A 70 2.26 -25.75 6.19
CA ILE A 70 3.49 -24.96 6.41
C ILE A 70 4.43 -25.05 5.20
N GLU A 71 4.46 -26.19 4.52
CA GLU A 71 5.25 -26.40 3.29
C GLU A 71 4.76 -25.51 2.15
N LYS A 72 3.43 -25.40 1.98
CA LYS A 72 2.84 -24.51 0.97
C LYS A 72 3.11 -23.05 1.27
N ILE A 73 3.05 -22.65 2.53
CA ILE A 73 3.38 -21.28 2.94
C ILE A 73 4.87 -21.01 2.66
N LYS A 74 5.75 -21.96 2.98
CA LYS A 74 7.19 -21.86 2.69
C LYS A 74 7.44 -21.70 1.20
N GLU A 75 6.84 -22.55 0.38
CA GLU A 75 6.97 -22.50 -1.07
C GLU A 75 6.54 -21.13 -1.62
N ALA A 76 5.38 -20.62 -1.20
CA ALA A 76 4.88 -19.32 -1.61
C ALA A 76 5.84 -18.18 -1.23
N VAL A 77 6.39 -18.19 -0.01
CA VAL A 77 7.35 -17.19 0.46
C VAL A 77 8.66 -17.22 -0.36
N TRP A 78 9.12 -18.40 -0.77
CA TRP A 78 10.34 -18.55 -1.58
C TRP A 78 10.13 -18.29 -3.07
N SER A 79 8.91 -18.48 -3.58
CA SER A 79 8.55 -18.14 -4.97
C SER A 79 8.45 -16.64 -5.21
N CYS A 80 8.30 -15.85 -4.15
CA CYS A 80 8.17 -14.40 -4.22
C CYS A 80 9.53 -13.70 -4.14
N ASP A 81 9.65 -12.57 -4.84
CA ASP A 81 10.82 -11.71 -4.74
C ASP A 81 10.97 -11.13 -3.32
N ALA A 82 12.15 -11.34 -2.74
CA ALA A 82 12.42 -11.10 -1.34
C ALA A 82 12.68 -9.61 -1.02
N GLU A 83 13.07 -8.84 -2.04
CA GLU A 83 13.41 -7.41 -1.94
C GLU A 83 12.24 -6.49 -2.27
N LYS A 84 11.02 -7.04 -2.39
CA LYS A 84 9.82 -6.22 -2.52
C LYS A 84 9.70 -5.20 -1.40
N ALA A 85 9.11 -4.05 -1.74
CA ALA A 85 8.87 -2.97 -0.80
C ALA A 85 8.10 -3.50 0.44
N PRO A 86 8.51 -3.09 1.66
CA PRO A 86 7.87 -3.53 2.88
C PRO A 86 6.43 -3.02 2.99
N GLY A 87 5.63 -3.72 3.78
CA GLY A 87 4.30 -3.25 4.16
C GLY A 87 4.36 -2.07 5.14
N PRO A 88 3.19 -1.58 5.62
CA PRO A 88 3.12 -0.57 6.67
C PRO A 88 3.80 -0.98 7.98
N ASP A 89 4.04 -2.28 8.17
CA ASP A 89 4.76 -2.88 9.29
C ASP A 89 6.29 -2.80 9.17
N GLY A 90 6.81 -2.41 8.00
CA GLY A 90 8.24 -2.28 7.75
C GLY A 90 8.97 -3.59 7.44
N PHE A 91 8.27 -4.72 7.33
CA PHE A 91 8.88 -6.02 7.03
C PHE A 91 8.66 -6.41 5.56
N ASN A 92 9.67 -7.04 4.98
CA ASN A 92 9.60 -7.65 3.64
C ASN A 92 9.83 -9.17 3.73
N LEU A 93 9.71 -9.86 2.60
CA LEU A 93 9.81 -11.32 2.54
C LEU A 93 11.20 -11.85 2.93
N CYS A 94 12.26 -11.05 2.76
CA CYS A 94 13.59 -11.35 3.31
C CYS A 94 13.56 -11.63 4.82
N PHE A 95 12.79 -10.86 5.60
CA PHE A 95 12.66 -11.08 7.04
C PHE A 95 12.05 -12.46 7.34
N PHE A 96 10.92 -12.79 6.70
CA PHE A 96 10.24 -14.06 6.91
C PHE A 96 11.08 -15.27 6.48
N ARG A 97 11.87 -15.14 5.41
CA ARG A 97 12.84 -16.17 5.00
C ARG A 97 13.93 -16.40 6.04
N LYS A 98 14.48 -15.32 6.62
CA LYS A 98 15.53 -15.39 7.66
C LYS A 98 15.00 -15.98 8.97
N CYS A 99 13.80 -15.59 9.37
CA CYS A 99 13.19 -16.02 10.63
C CYS A 99 12.35 -17.29 10.51
N TRP A 100 12.37 -17.99 9.36
CA TRP A 100 11.49 -19.12 9.11
C TRP A 100 11.58 -20.21 10.19
N GLY A 101 12.78 -20.54 10.67
CA GLY A 101 12.98 -21.55 11.73
C GLY A 101 12.41 -21.18 13.11
N ILE A 102 12.03 -19.91 13.32
CA ILE A 102 11.31 -19.46 14.51
C ILE A 102 9.81 -19.70 14.34
N TYR A 103 9.29 -19.45 13.14
CA TYR A 103 7.86 -19.57 12.82
C TYR A 103 7.43 -20.99 12.40
N SER A 104 8.35 -21.84 11.94
CA SER A 104 8.05 -23.19 11.45
C SER A 104 8.08 -24.27 12.54
N ARG A 105 7.72 -23.90 13.78
CA ARG A 105 7.64 -24.82 14.93
C ARG A 105 6.21 -25.26 15.17
#